data_AF-A0AA38ISB9-F1
#
_entry.id   AF-A0AA38ISB9-F1
#
_cell.length_a   1.000
_cell.length_b   1.000
_cell.length_c   1.000
_cell.angle_alpha   90.00
_cell.angle_beta   90.00
_cell.angle_gamma   90.00
#
_symmetry.space_group_name_H-M   'P 1'
#
loop_
_entity.id
_entity.type
_entity.pdbx_description
1 polymer ?
#
loop_
_entity_poly.entity_id
_entity_poly.type
_entity_poly.pdbx_seq_one_letter_code
_entity_poly.pdbx_strand_id
1 'polypeptide(L)'
;MCTRQTVGKNTFLNLENAKEYTDHCLRGTAATLLVEAGASFETLKLHGKWKSTTVAEGYFAEYVASKNKTANLVANSSKQRRKIIEKSYAYNKEMSEPNTYNSGFRCYQRQK
;
A
#
# COMPACT_ATOMS: atom_id res chain seq x y z
N MET A 1 12.86 21.32 1.81
CA MET A 1 11.40 21.39 2.06
C MET A 1 10.71 21.65 0.72
N CYS A 2 10.15 20.62 0.08
CA CYS A 2 9.29 20.83 -1.08
C CYS A 2 7.88 21.09 -0.56
N THR A 3 7.33 22.27 -0.86
CA THR A 3 5.99 22.67 -0.46
C THR A 3 4.96 21.82 -1.20
N ARG A 4 4.02 21.27 -0.43
CA ARG A 4 2.82 20.53 -0.84
C ARG A 4 2.19 21.12 -2.11
N GLN A 5 2.07 20.34 -3.19
CA GLN A 5 1.37 20.77 -4.41
C GLN A 5 -0.07 20.23 -4.45
N THR A 6 -1.00 21.13 -4.72
CA THR A 6 -2.36 20.85 -5.18
C THR A 6 -2.31 20.56 -6.68
N VAL A 7 -2.81 19.38 -7.06
CA VAL A 7 -2.94 18.93 -8.46
C VAL A 7 -3.92 19.82 -9.23
N GLY A 8 -3.46 20.46 -10.32
CA GLY A 8 -4.35 21.22 -11.21
C GLY A 8 -3.67 22.04 -12.32
N LYS A 9 -3.56 21.44 -13.51
CA LYS A 9 -3.48 22.03 -14.88
C LYS A 9 -2.43 23.12 -15.19
N ASN A 10 -1.43 22.66 -15.93
CA ASN A 10 -0.23 23.36 -16.40
C ASN A 10 -0.44 24.37 -17.55
N THR A 11 -1.63 24.98 -17.67
CA THR A 11 -1.93 26.04 -18.66
C THR A 11 -2.87 27.13 -18.13
N PHE A 12 -3.26 27.09 -16.84
CA PHE A 12 -4.30 27.96 -16.25
C PHE A 12 -3.77 29.00 -15.24
N LEU A 13 -2.48 28.96 -14.89
CA LEU A 13 -1.92 29.79 -13.83
C LEU A 13 -1.00 30.83 -14.45
N ASN A 14 -1.46 32.09 -14.50
CA ASN A 14 -0.64 33.27 -14.81
C ASN A 14 0.39 33.53 -13.70
N LEU A 15 1.29 32.57 -13.47
CA LEU A 15 2.37 32.66 -12.50
C LEU A 15 3.64 33.09 -13.22
N GLU A 16 4.27 34.14 -12.70
CA GLU A 16 5.62 34.52 -13.10
C GLU A 16 6.58 33.35 -12.76
N ASN A 17 7.37 32.90 -13.75
CA ASN A 17 8.36 31.82 -13.68
C ASN A 17 7.87 30.36 -13.80
N ALA A 18 6.89 30.10 -14.68
CA ALA A 18 6.42 28.75 -15.03
C ALA A 18 7.53 27.72 -15.39
N LYS A 19 8.65 28.16 -15.99
CA LYS A 19 9.76 27.27 -16.38
C LYS A 19 10.49 26.65 -15.19
N GLU A 20 10.60 27.38 -14.08
CA GLU A 20 11.30 26.91 -12.88
C GLU A 20 10.51 25.79 -12.18
N TYR A 21 9.18 25.85 -12.27
CA TYR A 21 8.29 24.83 -11.72
C TYR A 21 8.35 23.49 -12.47
N THR A 22 8.44 23.53 -13.80
CA THR A 22 8.47 22.30 -14.62
C THR A 22 9.76 21.51 -14.48
N ASP A 23 10.91 22.20 -14.37
CA ASP A 23 12.20 21.51 -14.23
C ASP A 23 12.31 20.76 -12.89
N HIS A 24 11.81 21.36 -11.79
CA HIS A 24 11.87 20.72 -10.48
C HIS A 24 11.02 19.44 -10.41
N CYS A 25 9.79 19.50 -10.92
CA CYS A 25 8.90 18.33 -10.98
C CYS A 25 9.48 17.24 -11.89
N LEU A 26 10.02 17.61 -13.05
CA LEU A 26 10.65 16.67 -13.99
C LEU A 26 11.87 15.99 -13.36
N ARG A 27 12.73 16.75 -12.68
CA ARG A 27 13.91 16.20 -12.01
C ARG A 27 13.55 15.25 -10.87
N GLY A 28 12.52 15.58 -10.09
CA GLY A 28 12.01 14.70 -9.04
C GLY A 28 11.47 13.39 -9.62
N THR A 29 10.60 13.48 -10.63
CA THR A 29 10.03 12.29 -11.28
C THR A 29 11.09 11.44 -11.99
N ALA A 30 12.04 12.07 -12.70
CA ALA A 30 13.14 11.36 -13.35
C ALA A 30 14.01 10.60 -12.34
N ALA A 31 14.35 11.22 -11.20
CA ALA A 31 15.10 10.57 -10.14
C ALA A 31 14.36 9.37 -9.54
N THR A 32 13.07 9.52 -9.22
CA THR A 32 12.25 8.42 -8.69
C THR A 32 12.17 7.26 -9.69
N LEU A 33 11.90 7.55 -10.97
CA LEU A 33 11.84 6.52 -12.02
C LEU A 33 13.18 5.78 -12.19
N LEU A 34 14.30 6.50 -12.09
CA LEU A 34 15.63 5.91 -12.20
C LEU A 34 15.90 4.93 -11.04
N VAL A 35 15.53 5.30 -9.81
CA VAL A 35 15.65 4.41 -8.64
C VAL A 35 14.73 3.20 -8.78
N GLU A 36 13.50 3.40 -9.26
CA GLU A 36 12.56 2.30 -9.51
C GLU A 36 13.05 1.32 -10.58
N ALA A 37 13.78 1.82 -11.58
CA ALA A 37 14.45 1.00 -12.59
C ALA A 37 15.66 0.22 -12.05
N GLY A 38 16.04 0.42 -10.78
CA GLY A 38 17.14 -0.30 -10.13
C GLY A 38 18.51 0.36 -10.37
N ALA A 39 18.56 1.66 -10.67
CA ALA A 39 19.80 2.38 -10.82
C ALA A 39 20.61 2.39 -9.51
N SER A 40 21.94 2.39 -9.63
CA SER A 40 22.84 2.48 -8.47
C SER A 40 22.88 3.90 -7.91
N PHE A 41 23.28 4.02 -6.65
CA PHE A 41 23.40 5.32 -5.97
C PHE A 41 24.26 6.34 -6.74
N GLU A 42 25.39 5.89 -7.28
CA GLU A 42 26.31 6.72 -8.06
C GLU A 42 25.68 7.22 -9.36
N THR A 43 24.96 6.33 -10.07
CA THR A 43 24.28 6.70 -11.32
C THR A 43 23.16 7.70 -11.09
N LEU A 44 22.42 7.59 -9.98
CA LEU A 44 21.41 8.57 -9.59
C LEU A 44 22.04 9.93 -9.27
N LYS A 45 23.14 9.94 -8.50
CA LYS A 45 23.86 11.17 -8.15
C LYS A 45 24.43 11.87 -9.39
N LEU A 46 24.97 11.11 -10.32
CA LEU A 46 25.46 11.60 -11.61
C LEU A 46 24.31 12.17 -12.46
N HIS A 47 23.19 11.46 -12.56
CA HIS A 47 22.01 11.87 -13.32
C HIS A 47 21.43 13.19 -12.79
N GLY A 48 21.30 13.32 -11.47
CA GLY A 48 20.79 14.53 -10.82
C GLY A 48 21.80 15.68 -10.73
N LYS A 49 23.07 15.42 -11.06
CA LYS A 49 24.23 16.31 -10.84
C LYS A 49 24.27 16.89 -9.43
N TRP A 50 23.90 16.08 -8.43
CA TRP A 50 23.80 16.55 -7.05
C TRP A 50 25.16 16.62 -6.39
N LYS A 51 25.47 17.80 -5.85
CA LYS A 51 26.69 18.01 -5.05
C LYS A 51 26.63 17.26 -3.71
N SER A 52 25.44 17.21 -3.08
CA SER A 52 25.19 16.50 -1.84
C SER A 52 24.63 15.10 -2.07
N THR A 53 25.10 14.12 -1.31
CA THR A 53 24.57 12.75 -1.27
C THR A 53 23.21 12.68 -0.58
N THR A 54 22.94 13.58 0.37
CA THR A 54 21.72 13.59 1.17
C THR A 54 20.44 13.70 0.33
N VAL A 55 20.51 14.40 -0.80
CA VAL A 55 19.37 14.51 -1.73
C VAL A 55 19.10 13.17 -2.42
N ALA A 56 20.15 12.47 -2.88
CA ALA A 56 20.03 11.15 -3.50
C ALA A 56 19.52 10.10 -2.50
N GLU A 57 20.02 10.14 -1.27
CA GLU A 57 19.61 9.25 -0.18
C GLU A 57 18.10 9.38 0.09
N GLY A 58 17.55 10.59 0.03
CA GLY A 58 16.11 10.83 0.18
C GLY A 58 15.28 10.03 -0.82
N TYR A 59 15.64 10.04 -2.10
CA TYR A 59 14.93 9.30 -3.14
C TYR A 59 15.00 7.76 -2.94
N PHE A 60 16.14 7.24 -2.49
CA PHE A 60 16.25 5.80 -2.16
C PHE A 60 15.44 5.43 -0.92
N ALA A 61 15.48 6.25 0.13
CA ALA A 61 14.71 6.02 1.35
C ALA A 61 13.20 6.01 1.05
N GLU A 62 12.72 6.97 0.25
CA GLU A 62 11.33 7.03 -0.20
C GLU A 62 10.94 5.80 -1.04
N TYR A 63 11.81 5.36 -1.95
CA TYR A 63 11.59 4.16 -2.75
C TYR A 63 11.43 2.90 -1.88
N VAL A 64 12.33 2.68 -0.92
CA VAL A 64 12.26 1.52 -0.01
C VAL A 64 10.98 1.58 0.83
N ALA A 65 10.65 2.75 1.38
CA ALA A 65 9.41 2.94 2.14
C ALA A 65 8.16 2.64 1.30
N SER A 66 8.14 3.09 0.04
CA SER A 66 7.06 2.84 -0.92
C SER A 66 6.90 1.33 -1.23
N LYS A 67 8.01 0.64 -1.52
CA LYS A 67 8.00 -0.82 -1.77
C LYS A 67 7.49 -1.61 -0.56
N ASN A 68 7.97 -1.27 0.64
CA ASN A 68 7.52 -1.89 1.89
C ASN A 68 6.03 -1.66 2.13
N LYS A 69 5.53 -0.45 1.90
CA LYS A 69 4.10 -0.13 2.02
C LYS A 69 3.26 -1.00 1.10
N THR A 70 3.64 -1.09 -0.17
CA THR A 70 2.94 -1.92 -1.16
C THR A 70 2.98 -3.40 -0.81
N ALA A 71 4.15 -3.92 -0.42
CA ALA A 71 4.30 -5.31 0.03
C ALA A 71 3.39 -5.63 1.22
N ASN A 72 3.30 -4.74 2.20
CA ASN A 72 2.43 -4.90 3.36
C ASN A 72 0.94 -4.89 2.98
N LEU A 73 0.52 -4.03 2.04
CA LEU A 73 -0.87 -4.02 1.55
C LEU A 73 -1.24 -5.33 0.87
N VAL A 74 -0.35 -5.88 0.04
CA VAL A 74 -0.56 -7.18 -0.64
C VAL A 74 -0.56 -8.33 0.38
N ALA A 75 0.36 -8.32 1.35
CA ALA A 75 0.41 -9.34 2.39
C ALA A 75 -0.84 -9.32 3.28
N ASN A 76 -1.36 -8.14 3.62
CA ASN A 76 -2.54 -8.02 4.48
C ASN A 76 -3.83 -8.38 3.74
N SER A 77 -3.98 -7.96 2.48
CA SER A 77 -5.15 -8.32 1.66
C SER A 77 -5.25 -9.83 1.44
N SER A 78 -4.13 -10.51 1.18
CA SER A 78 -4.11 -11.97 1.06
C SER A 78 -4.47 -12.69 2.37
N LYS A 79 -3.99 -12.19 3.52
CA LYS A 79 -4.37 -12.72 4.85
C LYS A 79 -5.87 -12.57 5.12
N GLN A 80 -6.44 -11.39 4.83
CA GLN A 80 -7.86 -11.14 5.08
C GLN A 80 -8.75 -12.02 4.20
N ARG A 81 -8.41 -12.16 2.92
CA ARG A 81 -9.11 -13.07 2.01
C ARG A 81 -9.09 -14.50 2.53
N ARG A 82 -7.94 -14.99 3.02
CA ARG A 82 -7.81 -16.34 3.57
C ARG A 82 -8.75 -16.58 4.76
N LYS A 83 -8.82 -15.62 5.71
CA LYS A 83 -9.74 -15.72 6.86
C LYS A 83 -11.21 -15.79 6.45
N ILE A 84 -11.61 -15.01 5.46
CA ILE A 84 -12.98 -15.02 4.94
C ILE A 84 -13.32 -16.39 4.35
N ILE A 85 -12.40 -16.95 3.57
CA ILE A 85 -12.52 -18.27 2.97
C ILE A 85 -12.64 -19.35 4.07
N GLU A 86 -11.74 -19.35 5.06
CA GLU A 86 -11.77 -20.28 6.20
C GLU A 86 -13.10 -20.21 6.97
N LYS A 87 -13.60 -18.99 7.24
CA LYS A 87 -14.90 -18.78 7.90
C LYS A 87 -16.06 -19.32 7.06
N SER A 88 -16.02 -19.12 5.74
CA SER A 88 -17.05 -19.64 4.84
C SER A 88 -17.09 -21.17 4.83
N TYR A 89 -15.94 -21.84 4.89
CA TYR A 89 -15.89 -23.30 4.98
C TYR A 89 -16.37 -23.81 6.34
N ALA A 90 -16.02 -23.13 7.44
CA ALA A 90 -16.53 -23.48 8.78
C ALA A 90 -18.06 -23.41 8.85
N TYR A 91 -18.66 -22.33 8.31
CA TYR A 91 -20.12 -22.16 8.26
C TYR A 91 -20.82 -23.28 7.47
N ASN A 92 -20.32 -23.59 6.27
CA ASN A 92 -20.91 -24.65 5.44
C ASN A 92 -20.77 -26.04 6.07
N LYS A 93 -19.70 -26.28 6.84
CA LYS A 93 -19.50 -27.55 7.57
C LYS A 93 -20.56 -27.76 8.65
N GLU A 94 -20.83 -26.75 9.46
CA GLU A 94 -21.86 -26.79 10.52
C GLU A 94 -23.28 -27.03 9.96
N MET A 95 -23.58 -26.55 8.74
CA MET A 95 -24.85 -26.81 8.06
C MET A 95 -24.98 -28.22 7.46
N SER A 96 -23.86 -28.90 7.21
CA SER A 96 -23.81 -30.24 6.58
C SER A 96 -23.85 -31.40 7.59
N GLU A 97 -23.59 -31.11 8.86
CA GLU A 97 -23.79 -32.09 9.93
C GLU A 97 -25.31 -32.32 10.10
N PRO A 98 -25.79 -33.57 10.00
CA PRO A 98 -27.21 -33.86 10.19
C PRO A 98 -27.59 -33.37 11.58
N ASN A 99 -28.55 -32.44 11.62
CA ASN A 99 -29.04 -31.81 12.84
C ASN A 99 -29.58 -32.91 13.76
N THR A 100 -28.76 -33.44 14.68
CA THR A 100 -29.19 -34.38 15.69
C THR A 100 -29.95 -33.61 16.76
N TYR A 101 -31.15 -33.12 16.40
CA TYR A 101 -32.11 -32.67 17.38
C TYR A 101 -32.54 -33.89 18.19
N ASN A 102 -31.81 -34.12 19.28
CA ASN A 102 -32.15 -35.10 20.28
C ASN A 102 -33.47 -34.64 20.91
N SER A 103 -34.58 -35.20 20.44
CA SER A 103 -35.89 -35.13 21.09
C SER A 103 -35.84 -35.94 22.39
N GLY A 104 -35.05 -35.47 23.35
CA GLY A 104 -34.99 -36.01 24.69
C GLY A 104 -36.28 -35.66 25.41
N PHE A 105 -37.23 -36.60 25.43
CA PHE A 105 -38.38 -36.57 26.32
C PHE A 105 -37.91 -36.36 27.76
N ARG A 106 -37.98 -35.12 28.26
CA ARG A 106 -37.80 -34.83 29.68
C ARG A 106 -39.04 -35.30 30.44
N CYS A 107 -39.02 -36.54 30.90
CA CYS A 107 -39.96 -37.03 31.90
C CYS A 107 -39.75 -36.25 33.21
N TYR A 108 -40.66 -35.35 33.55
CA TYR A 108 -40.68 -34.65 34.83
C TYR A 108 -41.00 -35.67 35.94
N GLN A 109 -40.00 -36.03 36.76
CA GLN A 109 -40.22 -36.81 37.97
C GLN A 109 -40.96 -35.93 39.00
N ARG A 110 -42.24 -36.24 39.22
CA ARG A 110 -43.10 -35.62 40.23
C ARG A 110 -42.75 -36.26 41.59
N GLN A 111 -42.05 -35.53 42.45
CA GLN A 111 -41.76 -36.00 43.81
C GLN A 111 -43.08 -36.06 44.62
N LYS A 112 -43.28 -37.18 45.32
CA LYS A 112 -44.28 -37.37 46.38
C LYS A 112 -43.55 -37.49 47.70
#